data_AF-A0ABD2PS10-F1
#
_entry.id   AF-A0ABD2PS10-F1
#
_cell.length_a   1.000
_cell.length_b   1.000
_cell.length_c   1.000
_cell.angle_alpha   90.00
_cell.angle_beta   90.00
_cell.angle_gamma   90.00
#
_symmetry.space_group_name_H-M   'P 1'
#
loop_
_entity.id
_entity.type
_entity.pdbx_description
1 polymer ?
#
loop_
_entity_poly.entity_id
_entity_poly.type
_entity_poly.pdbx_seq_one_letter_code
_entity_poly.pdbx_strand_id
1 'polypeptide(L)'
;MKRIEDISKTKHGHLGAAVVVPENLTQQATETFSKHEFNLVASDLIGERRDVGDYRSHACFSEVYPTTGELAYLATSVIIVFHNEAWSTLIRTINSVIDKTPISLLHEIILVDDFSSMEHLKHDLDLFAEKLKVKIRVLRNPSRLGLIVARLKGAEVATGKTITFLDAHCEVTTGWMEPLLTEIHHNKKTIACPIIDIISESNFQYIASEERTWGGFDWQLTFRWEHSLRSQDKRLGVGHASPIKTPAMAGGLFTVDKEYFYQIGSYDKGMQVWGGENVEISIRAWSCGGQILIVPCSRVGHVFRSKSPYSWPGGVSHVINRNTLRTVFVWLDEYKDLYLKSHRS
;
A
#
# COMPACT_ATOMS: atom_id res chain seq x y z
N MET A 1 45.57 10.15 27.03
CA MET A 1 45.19 10.10 25.60
C MET A 1 43.85 9.38 25.50
N LYS A 2 42.77 10.13 25.30
CA LYS A 2 41.41 9.59 25.17
C LYS A 2 41.29 8.86 23.83
N ARG A 3 40.79 7.62 23.86
CA ARG A 3 40.30 6.89 22.68
C ARG A 3 39.18 7.72 22.05
N ILE A 4 39.45 8.18 20.83
CA ILE A 4 38.45 8.66 19.88
C ILE A 4 38.13 7.44 19.03
N GLU A 5 37.15 6.65 19.48
CA GLU A 5 36.55 5.56 18.70
C GLU A 5 35.11 5.96 18.40
N ASP A 6 34.85 6.20 17.11
CA ASP A 6 33.57 6.19 16.40
C ASP A 6 32.32 6.78 17.07
N ILE A 7 32.18 8.11 16.93
CA ILE A 7 30.86 8.70 16.65
C ILE A 7 30.62 8.51 15.14
N SER A 8 30.35 7.28 14.72
CA SER A 8 29.89 7.04 13.35
C SER A 8 28.51 7.70 13.21
N LYS A 9 28.39 8.58 12.22
CA LYS A 9 27.22 9.41 11.91
C LYS A 9 25.92 8.60 12.03
N THR A 10 25.09 8.89 13.03
CA THR A 10 23.71 8.37 13.08
C THR A 10 22.97 8.86 11.85
N LYS A 11 22.72 7.96 10.88
CA LYS A 11 21.93 8.25 9.68
C LYS A 11 20.50 8.59 10.10
N HIS A 12 19.94 9.68 9.58
CA HIS A 12 18.55 10.09 9.89
C HIS A 12 17.58 8.94 9.61
N GLY A 13 16.68 8.68 10.56
CA GLY A 13 15.62 7.68 10.41
C GLY A 13 16.06 6.22 10.32
N HIS A 14 17.32 5.90 10.66
CA HIS A 14 17.83 4.53 10.67
C HIS A 14 17.05 3.63 11.64
N LEU A 15 16.80 2.38 11.22
CA LEU A 15 15.95 1.40 11.94
C LEU A 15 14.55 1.96 12.26
N GLY A 16 14.03 2.80 11.37
CA GLY A 16 12.71 3.40 11.54
C GLY A 16 12.62 4.46 12.64
N ALA A 17 13.76 4.93 13.18
CA ALA A 17 13.75 5.96 14.22
C ALA A 17 13.11 7.28 13.73
N ALA A 18 12.60 8.08 14.66
CA ALA A 18 12.12 9.44 14.35
C ALA A 18 13.27 10.32 13.83
N VAL A 19 13.01 11.07 12.76
CA VAL A 19 13.95 12.08 12.25
C VAL A 19 13.83 13.35 13.08
N VAL A 20 14.94 13.75 13.69
CA VAL A 20 15.07 15.09 14.28
C VAL A 20 15.52 16.04 13.18
N VAL A 21 14.62 16.93 12.76
CA VAL A 21 14.93 17.98 11.78
C VAL A 21 15.82 19.04 12.44
N PRO A 22 16.98 19.38 11.86
CA PRO A 22 17.82 20.47 12.37
C PRO A 22 17.05 21.80 12.48
N GLU A 23 17.38 22.60 13.51
CA GLU A 23 16.69 23.88 13.77
C GLU A 23 16.67 24.81 12.55
N ASN A 24 17.79 24.89 11.82
CA ASN A 24 17.92 25.71 10.62
C ASN A 24 17.04 25.26 9.44
N LEU A 25 16.45 24.06 9.49
CA LEU A 25 15.56 23.52 8.46
C LEU A 25 14.09 23.46 8.92
N THR A 26 13.79 23.83 10.17
CA THR A 26 12.44 23.71 10.75
C THR A 26 11.42 24.62 10.04
N GLN A 27 11.84 25.82 9.65
CA GLN A 27 11.00 26.73 8.86
C GLN A 27 10.66 26.12 7.49
N GLN A 28 11.66 25.60 6.78
CA GLN A 28 11.45 24.92 5.49
C GLN A 28 10.54 23.70 5.64
N ALA A 29 10.69 22.92 6.71
CA ALA A 29 9.82 21.76 6.99
C ALA A 29 8.36 22.20 7.14
N THR A 30 8.11 23.30 7.83
CA THR A 30 6.76 23.87 8.00
C THR A 30 6.19 24.37 6.67
N GLU A 31 6.96 25.12 5.89
CA GLU A 31 6.53 25.71 4.61
C GLU A 31 6.29 24.65 3.52
N THR A 32 6.98 23.52 3.59
CA THR A 32 6.86 22.43 2.60
C THR A 32 5.84 21.38 2.99
N PHE A 33 5.38 21.32 4.25
CA PHE A 33 4.45 20.31 4.74
C PHE A 33 3.17 20.25 3.90
N SER A 34 2.53 21.41 3.65
CA SER A 34 1.26 21.48 2.91
C SER A 34 1.35 21.10 1.43
N LYS A 35 2.57 20.93 0.89
CA LYS A 35 2.75 20.51 -0.52
C LYS A 35 2.45 19.02 -0.71
N HIS A 36 2.79 18.21 0.29
CA HIS A 36 2.65 16.76 0.23
C HIS A 36 1.83 16.18 1.40
N GLU A 37 1.45 17.00 2.38
CA GLU A 37 0.80 16.64 3.64
C GLU A 37 1.64 15.65 4.47
N PHE A 38 2.96 15.87 4.46
CA PHE A 38 3.95 15.27 5.36
C PHE A 38 5.23 16.11 5.38
N ASN A 39 6.12 15.85 6.34
CA ASN A 39 7.38 16.56 6.52
C ASN A 39 8.40 16.16 5.44
N LEU A 40 8.39 16.91 4.32
CA LEU A 40 9.28 16.69 3.18
C LEU A 40 10.76 16.75 3.58
N VAL A 41 11.14 17.71 4.43
CA VAL A 41 12.54 17.85 4.89
C VAL A 41 13.00 16.61 5.67
N ALA A 42 12.15 16.09 6.57
CA ALA A 42 12.47 14.84 7.28
C ALA A 42 12.67 13.67 6.30
N SER A 43 11.84 13.58 5.27
CA SER A 43 12.00 12.60 4.20
C SER A 43 13.32 12.78 3.45
N ASP A 44 13.63 14.00 3.01
CA ASP A 44 14.81 14.29 2.21
C ASP A 44 16.11 14.04 3.00
N LEU A 45 16.11 14.29 4.31
CA LEU A 45 17.23 13.98 5.22
C LEU A 45 17.51 12.47 5.35
N ILE A 46 16.48 11.63 5.26
CA ILE A 46 16.65 10.16 5.19
C ILE A 46 17.27 9.77 3.84
N GLY A 47 16.83 10.44 2.76
CA GLY A 47 17.25 10.15 1.40
C GLY A 47 16.51 8.97 0.77
N GLU A 48 17.13 8.36 -0.23
CA GLU A 48 16.49 7.38 -1.11
C GLU A 48 16.43 5.95 -0.54
N ARG A 49 17.19 5.67 0.52
CA ARG A 49 17.31 4.33 1.12
C ARG A 49 17.54 4.43 2.62
N ARG A 50 16.78 3.66 3.40
CA ARG A 50 17.08 3.35 4.81
C ARG A 50 16.68 1.91 5.11
N ASP A 51 17.18 1.39 6.22
CA ASP A 51 16.64 0.19 6.82
C ASP A 51 15.64 0.58 7.91
N VAL A 52 14.47 -0.06 7.90
CA VAL A 52 13.41 0.18 8.90
C VAL A 52 13.42 -0.86 10.02
N GLY A 53 14.18 -1.95 9.88
CA GLY A 53 14.17 -3.06 10.84
C GLY A 53 13.12 -4.13 10.51
N ASP A 54 12.98 -5.13 11.39
CA ASP A 54 12.04 -6.24 11.27
C ASP A 54 11.11 -6.28 12.47
N TYR A 55 9.82 -6.00 12.23
CA TYR A 55 8.78 -5.88 13.27
C TYR A 55 7.83 -7.09 13.31
N ARG A 56 8.16 -8.17 12.61
CA ARG A 56 7.33 -9.38 12.62
C ARG A 56 7.41 -10.09 13.97
N SER A 57 6.34 -10.76 14.39
CA SER A 57 6.40 -11.66 15.54
C SER A 57 7.41 -12.80 15.34
N HIS A 58 7.90 -13.34 16.45
CA HIS A 58 8.81 -14.48 16.45
C HIS A 58 8.25 -15.72 15.73
N ALA A 59 6.92 -15.86 15.69
CA ALA A 59 6.26 -16.95 14.96
C ALA A 59 6.58 -16.90 13.46
N CYS A 60 6.66 -15.70 12.88
CA CYS A 60 6.98 -15.51 11.47
C CYS A 60 8.42 -15.87 11.09
N PHE A 61 9.35 -15.88 12.05
CA PHE A 61 10.74 -16.29 11.80
C PHE A 61 10.92 -17.80 11.67
N SER A 62 9.92 -18.57 12.13
CA SER A 62 9.93 -20.03 12.02
C SER A 62 9.31 -20.52 10.71
N GLU A 63 8.62 -19.62 9.98
CA GLU A 63 8.01 -19.93 8.68
C GLU A 63 9.09 -19.91 7.58
N VAL A 64 9.07 -20.92 6.71
CA VAL A 64 9.99 -21.03 5.58
C VAL A 64 9.20 -20.93 4.28
N TYR A 65 9.56 -19.93 3.47
CA TYR A 65 8.93 -19.69 2.18
C TYR A 65 9.95 -19.92 1.06
N PRO A 66 9.91 -21.06 0.34
CA PRO A 66 10.86 -21.34 -0.72
C PRO A 66 10.70 -20.35 -1.88
N THR A 67 11.66 -19.45 -2.10
CA THR A 67 11.56 -18.39 -3.13
C THR A 67 11.81 -18.90 -4.56
N THR A 68 11.81 -20.21 -4.77
CA THR A 68 12.03 -20.92 -6.03
C THR A 68 10.84 -21.81 -6.35
N GLY A 69 10.82 -22.44 -7.53
CA GLY A 69 9.74 -23.36 -7.91
C GLY A 69 8.38 -22.66 -8.01
N GLU A 70 7.41 -23.12 -7.22
CA GLU A 70 6.01 -22.68 -7.31
C GLU A 70 5.80 -21.22 -6.92
N LEU A 71 6.50 -20.72 -5.91
CA LEU A 71 6.43 -19.30 -5.52
C LEU A 71 7.06 -18.40 -6.58
N ALA A 72 8.18 -18.82 -7.18
CA ALA A 72 8.79 -18.10 -8.30
C ALA A 72 7.90 -18.07 -9.55
N TYR A 73 7.08 -19.10 -9.77
CA TYR A 73 6.07 -19.08 -10.82
C TYR A 73 5.03 -17.95 -10.58
N LEU A 74 4.76 -17.60 -9.32
CA LEU A 74 3.84 -16.52 -8.95
C LEU A 74 4.48 -15.12 -8.91
N ALA A 75 5.67 -14.96 -9.52
CA ALA A 75 6.38 -13.68 -9.57
C ALA A 75 5.45 -12.51 -9.94
N THR A 76 5.59 -11.42 -9.20
CA THR A 76 4.61 -10.33 -9.16
C THR A 76 5.04 -9.13 -9.99
N SER A 77 4.06 -8.50 -10.65
CA SER A 77 4.21 -7.13 -11.14
C SER A 77 3.79 -6.15 -10.05
N VAL A 78 4.74 -5.38 -9.52
CA VAL A 78 4.44 -4.34 -8.52
C VAL A 78 4.00 -3.07 -9.23
N ILE A 79 2.80 -2.59 -8.95
CA ILE A 79 2.22 -1.39 -9.56
C ILE A 79 2.19 -0.28 -8.51
N ILE A 80 2.88 0.83 -8.80
CA ILE A 80 2.91 2.03 -7.97
C ILE A 80 2.28 3.16 -8.77
N VAL A 81 1.13 3.63 -8.32
CA VAL A 81 0.48 4.82 -8.90
C VAL A 81 0.93 6.05 -8.14
N PHE A 82 1.24 7.13 -8.85
CA PHE A 82 1.64 8.40 -8.24
C PHE A 82 1.06 9.59 -9.01
N HIS A 83 0.89 10.70 -8.29
CA HIS A 83 0.54 12.00 -8.85
C HIS A 83 1.19 13.06 -7.97
N ASN A 84 2.16 13.83 -8.49
CA ASN A 84 2.86 14.88 -7.74
C ASN A 84 3.45 14.39 -6.40
N GLU A 85 3.93 13.14 -6.37
CA GLU A 85 4.56 12.57 -5.18
C GLU A 85 5.95 13.18 -4.95
N ALA A 86 6.39 13.28 -3.70
CA ALA A 86 7.75 13.73 -3.43
C ALA A 86 8.78 12.72 -3.98
N TRP A 87 9.87 13.23 -4.55
CA TRP A 87 10.96 12.39 -5.05
C TRP A 87 11.47 11.42 -3.98
N SER A 88 11.79 11.92 -2.78
CA SER A 88 12.39 11.10 -1.72
C SER A 88 11.51 9.93 -1.29
N THR A 89 10.19 10.11 -1.23
CA THR A 89 9.26 9.02 -0.86
C THR A 89 9.07 8.03 -2.01
N LEU A 90 8.84 8.50 -3.23
CA LEU A 90 8.64 7.63 -4.40
C LEU A 90 9.87 6.74 -4.63
N ILE A 91 11.05 7.33 -4.63
CA ILE A 91 12.30 6.60 -4.84
C ILE A 91 12.58 5.62 -3.69
N ARG A 92 12.26 6.00 -2.44
CA ARG A 92 12.41 5.10 -1.29
C ARG A 92 11.45 3.91 -1.37
N THR A 93 10.21 4.10 -1.83
CA THR A 93 9.29 3.00 -2.11
C THR A 93 9.86 2.04 -3.14
N ILE A 94 10.31 2.56 -4.30
CA ILE A 94 10.91 1.74 -5.36
C ILE A 94 12.13 0.97 -4.85
N ASN A 95 13.05 1.66 -4.17
CA ASN A 95 14.25 1.02 -3.64
C ASN A 95 13.93 -0.02 -2.56
N SER A 96 12.96 0.23 -1.67
CA SER A 96 12.56 -0.76 -0.67
C SER A 96 12.01 -2.05 -1.31
N VAL A 97 11.22 -1.92 -2.38
CA VAL A 97 10.73 -3.07 -3.15
C VAL A 97 11.88 -3.84 -3.77
N ILE A 98 12.83 -3.16 -4.40
CA ILE A 98 14.00 -3.80 -5.02
C ILE A 98 14.88 -4.49 -3.98
N ASP A 99 15.09 -3.86 -2.83
CA ASP A 99 16.03 -4.35 -1.82
C ASP A 99 15.47 -5.49 -0.96
N LYS A 100 14.15 -5.51 -0.74
CA LYS A 100 13.50 -6.43 0.20
C LYS A 100 12.66 -7.51 -0.49
N THR A 101 12.66 -7.56 -1.82
CA THR A 101 11.98 -8.61 -2.59
C THR A 101 13.02 -9.50 -3.28
N PRO A 102 12.99 -10.84 -3.07
CA PRO A 102 13.83 -11.75 -3.82
C PRO A 102 13.63 -11.58 -5.32
N ILE A 103 14.73 -11.53 -6.09
CA ILE A 103 14.69 -11.25 -7.53
C ILE A 103 13.85 -12.28 -8.32
N SER A 104 13.75 -13.52 -7.82
CA SER A 104 12.91 -14.57 -8.41
C SER A 104 11.41 -14.32 -8.25
N LEU A 105 11.01 -13.45 -7.32
CA LEU A 105 9.61 -13.11 -7.04
C LEU A 105 9.21 -11.74 -7.62
N LEU A 106 10.16 -10.91 -8.01
CA LEU A 106 9.93 -9.58 -8.58
C LEU A 106 10.01 -9.63 -10.12
N HIS A 107 8.86 -9.69 -10.79
CA HIS A 107 8.80 -9.79 -12.25
C HIS A 107 9.09 -8.46 -12.94
N GLU A 108 8.43 -7.38 -12.50
CA GLU A 108 8.66 -6.01 -12.96
C GLU A 108 8.05 -5.00 -11.97
N ILE A 109 8.49 -3.75 -12.05
CA ILE A 109 7.84 -2.62 -11.37
C ILE A 109 7.20 -1.73 -12.44
N ILE A 110 5.95 -1.34 -12.24
CA ILE A 110 5.19 -0.48 -13.14
C ILE A 110 4.83 0.79 -12.38
N LEU A 111 5.43 1.90 -12.79
CA LEU A 111 5.15 3.23 -12.26
C LEU A 111 4.08 3.86 -13.14
N VAL A 112 2.92 4.20 -12.57
CA VAL A 112 1.83 4.84 -13.31
C VAL A 112 1.70 6.29 -12.83
N ASP A 113 2.15 7.21 -13.67
CA ASP A 113 1.98 8.64 -13.47
C ASP A 113 0.57 9.06 -13.87
N ASP A 114 -0.24 9.44 -12.89
CA ASP A 114 -1.56 10.00 -13.11
C ASP A 114 -1.52 11.52 -13.35
N PHE A 115 -0.76 11.92 -14.38
CA PHE A 115 -0.67 13.30 -14.87
C PHE A 115 -0.03 14.28 -13.87
N SER A 116 1.17 13.95 -13.39
CA SER A 116 1.99 14.81 -12.54
C SER A 116 2.50 16.05 -13.28
N SER A 117 2.55 17.17 -12.57
CA SER A 117 3.07 18.45 -13.06
C SER A 117 4.52 18.73 -12.65
N MET A 118 5.03 18.04 -11.62
CA MET A 118 6.40 18.26 -11.13
C MET A 118 7.45 17.76 -12.13
N GLU A 119 8.40 18.61 -12.53
CA GLU A 119 9.39 18.30 -13.57
C GLU A 119 10.28 17.09 -13.24
N HIS A 120 10.70 16.96 -11.98
CA HIS A 120 11.54 15.83 -11.55
C HIS A 120 10.84 14.47 -11.68
N LEU A 121 9.50 14.43 -11.76
CA LEU A 121 8.77 13.20 -11.97
C LEU A 121 8.73 12.77 -13.44
N LYS A 122 9.23 13.59 -14.38
CA LYS A 122 9.21 13.30 -15.82
C LYS A 122 10.52 12.65 -16.25
N HIS A 123 11.37 13.40 -16.97
CA HIS A 123 12.60 12.89 -17.55
C HIS A 123 13.58 12.32 -16.51
N ASP A 124 13.71 12.97 -15.35
CA ASP A 124 14.62 12.50 -14.30
C ASP A 124 14.20 11.13 -13.73
N LEU A 125 12.90 10.89 -13.59
CA LEU A 125 12.36 9.59 -13.16
C LEU A 125 12.60 8.51 -14.23
N ASP A 126 12.46 8.85 -15.51
CA ASP A 126 12.74 7.91 -16.61
C ASP A 126 14.22 7.51 -16.60
N LEU A 127 15.13 8.48 -16.45
CA LEU A 127 16.57 8.23 -16.30
C LEU A 127 16.92 7.43 -15.04
N PHE A 128 16.20 7.64 -13.94
CA PHE A 128 16.37 6.84 -12.72
C PHE A 128 15.96 5.39 -12.98
N ALA A 129 14.80 5.17 -13.61
CA ALA A 129 14.26 3.85 -13.92
C ALA A 129 15.19 3.05 -14.86
N GLU A 130 15.76 3.69 -15.89
CA GLU A 130 16.68 3.06 -16.85
C GLU A 130 17.99 2.55 -16.22
N LYS A 131 18.43 3.16 -15.12
CA LYS A 131 19.68 2.79 -14.42
C LYS A 131 19.53 1.55 -13.53
N LEU A 132 18.30 1.13 -13.24
CA LEU A 132 18.04 0.03 -12.31
C LEU A 132 18.13 -1.33 -13.01
N LYS A 133 18.62 -2.33 -12.28
CA LYS A 133 18.76 -3.71 -12.80
C LYS A 133 17.42 -4.44 -12.92
N VAL A 134 16.40 -3.98 -12.20
CA VAL A 134 15.04 -4.51 -12.26
C VAL A 134 14.33 -3.86 -13.43
N LYS A 135 13.51 -4.64 -14.15
CA LYS A 135 12.66 -4.11 -15.22
C LYS A 135 11.64 -3.13 -14.64
N ILE A 136 11.79 -1.84 -14.94
CA ILE A 136 10.84 -0.79 -14.58
C ILE A 136 10.18 -0.23 -15.83
N ARG A 137 8.85 -0.09 -15.80
CA ARG A 137 8.08 0.56 -16.86
C ARG A 137 7.37 1.78 -16.29
N VAL A 138 7.59 2.94 -16.90
CA VAL A 138 6.88 4.16 -16.54
C VAL A 138 5.75 4.40 -17.55
N LEU A 139 4.51 4.47 -17.07
CA LEU A 139 3.32 4.78 -17.85
C LEU A 139 2.86 6.20 -17.51
N ARG A 140 2.57 7.00 -18.53
CA ARG A 140 2.10 8.38 -18.36
C ARG A 140 0.66 8.52 -18.82
N ASN A 141 -0.24 8.93 -17.94
CA ASN A 141 -1.60 9.27 -18.33
C ASN A 141 -1.62 10.64 -19.05
N PRO A 142 -2.38 10.77 -20.15
CA PRO A 142 -2.46 12.04 -20.90
C PRO A 142 -3.31 13.11 -20.18
N SER A 143 -4.05 12.72 -19.14
CA SER A 143 -4.84 13.59 -18.28
C SER A 143 -4.98 12.94 -16.90
N ARG A 144 -5.45 13.67 -15.89
CA ARG A 144 -5.64 13.14 -14.54
C ARG A 144 -6.89 12.27 -14.48
N LEU A 145 -6.71 10.95 -14.38
CA LEU A 145 -7.79 9.96 -14.46
C LEU A 145 -8.24 9.44 -13.10
N GLY A 146 -7.41 9.58 -12.06
CA GLY A 146 -7.66 9.03 -10.74
C GLY A 146 -6.92 7.72 -10.45
N LEU A 147 -6.78 7.42 -9.15
CA LEU A 147 -6.13 6.20 -8.65
C LEU A 147 -6.73 4.94 -9.28
N ILE A 148 -8.07 4.85 -9.31
CA ILE A 148 -8.77 3.64 -9.76
C ILE A 148 -8.42 3.32 -11.22
N VAL A 149 -8.54 4.31 -12.11
CA VAL A 149 -8.24 4.14 -13.54
C VAL A 149 -6.74 3.94 -13.77
N ALA A 150 -5.88 4.64 -13.03
CA ALA A 150 -4.44 4.47 -13.11
C ALA A 150 -4.00 3.05 -12.68
N ARG A 151 -4.58 2.49 -11.61
CA ARG A 151 -4.35 1.10 -11.20
C ARG A 151 -4.75 0.11 -12.30
N LEU A 152 -5.92 0.31 -12.92
CA LEU A 152 -6.38 -0.54 -14.02
C LEU A 152 -5.42 -0.50 -15.23
N LYS A 153 -4.91 0.67 -15.60
CA LYS A 153 -3.91 0.80 -16.67
C LYS A 153 -2.59 0.09 -16.34
N GLY A 154 -2.14 0.19 -15.09
CA GLY A 154 -0.99 -0.58 -14.63
C GLY A 154 -1.23 -2.08 -14.74
N ALA A 155 -2.41 -2.55 -14.30
CA ALA A 155 -2.79 -3.95 -14.31
C ALA A 155 -2.95 -4.51 -15.73
N GLU A 156 -3.33 -3.67 -16.70
CA GLU A 156 -3.50 -4.05 -18.10
C GLU A 156 -2.15 -4.43 -18.73
N VAL A 157 -1.11 -3.63 -18.48
CA VAL A 157 0.22 -3.85 -19.07
C VAL A 157 1.13 -4.77 -18.26
N ALA A 158 0.72 -5.11 -17.03
CA ALA A 158 1.44 -6.03 -16.15
C ALA A 158 1.58 -7.41 -16.79
N THR A 159 2.75 -8.04 -16.66
CA THR A 159 3.04 -9.34 -17.27
C THR A 159 3.38 -10.45 -16.26
N GLY A 160 3.45 -10.10 -14.96
CA GLY A 160 3.59 -11.06 -13.88
C GLY A 160 2.34 -11.93 -13.69
N LYS A 161 2.50 -13.06 -12.99
CA LYS A 161 1.37 -13.96 -12.67
C LYS A 161 0.48 -13.39 -11.58
N THR A 162 1.06 -12.65 -10.65
CA THR A 162 0.33 -11.88 -9.66
C THR A 162 0.56 -10.39 -9.88
N ILE A 163 -0.36 -9.57 -9.35
CA ILE A 163 -0.25 -8.11 -9.31
C ILE A 163 -0.18 -7.71 -7.85
N THR A 164 0.78 -6.84 -7.51
CA THR A 164 0.86 -6.20 -6.19
C THR A 164 0.69 -4.70 -6.33
N PHE A 165 -0.32 -4.12 -5.70
CA PHE A 165 -0.49 -2.67 -5.63
C PHE A 165 0.21 -2.11 -4.40
N LEU A 166 0.92 -0.99 -4.59
CA LEU A 166 1.48 -0.18 -3.51
C LEU A 166 1.21 1.30 -3.79
N ASP A 167 1.02 2.07 -2.72
CA ASP A 167 1.07 3.53 -2.80
C ASP A 167 2.53 4.01 -2.94
N ALA A 168 2.71 5.24 -3.45
CA ALA A 168 4.02 5.81 -3.76
C ALA A 168 4.82 6.36 -2.56
N HIS A 169 4.35 6.10 -1.35
CA HIS A 169 4.92 6.55 -0.08
C HIS A 169 4.87 5.42 0.95
N CYS A 170 5.35 4.26 0.51
CA CYS A 170 5.49 3.05 1.31
C CYS A 170 6.96 2.68 1.52
N GLU A 171 7.24 1.93 2.59
CA GLU A 171 8.51 1.24 2.81
C GLU A 171 8.22 -0.22 3.17
N VAL A 172 8.53 -1.15 2.27
CA VAL A 172 8.31 -2.59 2.51
C VAL A 172 9.40 -3.16 3.43
N THR A 173 9.06 -4.16 4.25
CA THR A 173 10.02 -4.79 5.16
C THR A 173 10.61 -6.08 4.56
N THR A 174 11.65 -6.60 5.21
CA THR A 174 12.20 -7.93 4.87
C THR A 174 11.11 -8.99 4.99
N GLY A 175 11.01 -9.90 4.02
CA GLY A 175 10.08 -11.02 4.04
C GLY A 175 8.61 -10.64 3.78
N TRP A 176 8.35 -9.48 3.17
CA TRP A 176 6.98 -9.01 2.95
C TRP A 176 6.26 -9.73 1.80
N MET A 177 6.97 -10.20 0.78
CA MET A 177 6.33 -10.69 -0.45
C MET A 177 5.99 -12.17 -0.36
N GLU A 178 6.89 -12.95 0.22
CA GLU A 178 6.82 -14.40 0.30
C GLU A 178 5.53 -14.90 0.96
N PRO A 179 5.12 -14.38 2.13
CA PRO A 179 3.88 -14.80 2.77
C PRO A 179 2.63 -14.45 1.94
N LEU A 180 2.64 -13.31 1.23
CA LEU A 180 1.51 -12.89 0.39
C LEU A 180 1.32 -13.83 -0.79
N LEU A 181 2.41 -14.18 -1.48
CA LEU A 181 2.38 -15.12 -2.60
C LEU A 181 2.03 -16.54 -2.15
N THR A 182 2.43 -16.95 -0.95
CA THR A 182 2.06 -18.27 -0.38
C THR A 182 0.55 -18.40 -0.23
N GLU A 183 -0.15 -17.37 0.27
CA GLU A 183 -1.61 -17.44 0.39
C GLU A 183 -2.33 -17.49 -0.96
N ILE A 184 -1.79 -16.82 -1.98
CA ILE A 184 -2.31 -16.89 -3.35
C ILE A 184 -2.00 -18.24 -3.99
N HIS A 185 -0.85 -18.83 -3.69
CA HIS A 185 -0.50 -20.18 -4.12
C HIS A 185 -1.49 -21.20 -3.57
N HIS A 186 -1.80 -21.14 -2.27
CA HIS A 186 -2.77 -22.03 -1.61
C HIS A 186 -4.17 -21.86 -2.18
N ASN A 187 -4.59 -20.62 -2.48
CA ASN A 187 -5.88 -20.35 -3.10
C ASN A 187 -5.79 -19.12 -4.01
N LYS A 188 -5.87 -19.34 -5.33
CA LYS A 188 -5.81 -18.28 -6.35
C LYS A 188 -6.92 -17.23 -6.21
N LYS A 189 -8.03 -17.55 -5.53
CA LYS A 189 -9.13 -16.61 -5.26
C LYS A 189 -8.91 -15.78 -3.98
N THR A 190 -7.65 -15.65 -3.55
CA THR A 190 -7.25 -14.85 -2.39
C THR A 190 -6.76 -13.48 -2.84
N ILE A 191 -7.27 -12.44 -2.18
CA ILE A 191 -6.65 -11.12 -2.14
C ILE A 191 -5.85 -11.06 -0.84
N ALA A 192 -4.52 -11.03 -0.93
CA ALA A 192 -3.62 -11.03 0.22
C ALA A 192 -3.14 -9.62 0.54
N CYS A 193 -3.35 -9.16 1.76
CA CYS A 193 -2.97 -7.84 2.25
C CYS A 193 -1.87 -7.96 3.30
N PRO A 194 -0.84 -7.10 3.29
CA PRO A 194 0.10 -7.01 4.40
C PRO A 194 -0.57 -6.35 5.62
N ILE A 195 0.05 -6.46 6.79
CA ILE A 195 -0.16 -5.46 7.85
C ILE A 195 0.41 -4.14 7.35
N ILE A 196 -0.40 -3.09 7.48
CA ILE A 196 0.00 -1.73 7.12
C ILE A 196 0.48 -1.03 8.39
N ASP A 197 1.79 -0.82 8.45
CA ASP A 197 2.46 -0.09 9.51
C ASP A 197 2.44 1.42 9.25
N ILE A 198 2.58 2.20 10.31
CA ILE A 198 2.50 3.65 10.22
C ILE A 198 3.89 4.22 10.03
N ILE A 199 4.09 4.99 8.96
CA ILE A 199 5.20 5.93 8.85
C ILE A 199 4.63 7.30 9.19
N SER A 200 5.12 7.90 10.27
CA SER A 200 4.64 9.19 10.76
C SER A 200 4.83 10.30 9.72
N GLU A 201 3.76 11.00 9.36
CA GLU A 201 3.81 12.17 8.47
C GLU A 201 4.69 13.30 9.02
N SER A 202 4.90 13.36 10.34
CA SER A 202 5.63 14.46 10.98
C SER A 202 7.14 14.28 11.05
N ASN A 203 7.62 13.04 11.22
CA ASN A 203 9.03 12.77 11.52
C ASN A 203 9.53 11.45 10.90
N PHE A 204 8.73 10.78 10.06
CA PHE A 204 9.08 9.53 9.38
C PHE A 204 9.48 8.37 10.30
N GLN A 205 9.09 8.42 11.59
CA GLN A 205 9.22 7.27 12.46
C GLN A 205 8.36 6.12 11.94
N TYR A 206 8.93 4.92 11.89
CA TYR A 206 8.22 3.68 11.61
C TYR A 206 7.61 3.15 12.91
N ILE A 207 6.30 2.94 12.90
CA ILE A 207 5.51 2.55 14.05
C ILE A 207 4.72 1.29 13.64
N ALA A 208 5.09 0.16 14.23
CA ALA A 208 4.44 -1.12 13.98
C ALA A 208 2.98 -1.11 14.45
N SER A 209 2.06 -1.46 13.56
CA SER A 209 0.65 -1.67 13.82
C SER A 209 0.40 -3.01 14.53
N GLU A 210 -0.75 -3.11 15.21
CA GLU A 210 -1.15 -4.34 15.88
C GLU A 210 -1.41 -5.49 14.90
N GLU A 211 -0.88 -6.67 15.22
CA GLU A 211 -0.97 -7.86 14.34
C GLU A 211 -2.37 -8.43 14.17
N ARG A 212 -3.28 -8.15 15.10
CA ARG A 212 -4.62 -8.77 15.14
C ARG A 212 -5.73 -7.76 14.87
N THR A 213 -5.48 -6.92 13.88
CA THR A 213 -6.48 -6.00 13.34
C THR A 213 -7.06 -6.58 12.06
N TRP A 214 -8.34 -6.32 11.83
CA TRP A 214 -9.03 -6.66 10.60
C TRP A 214 -9.86 -5.47 10.13
N GLY A 215 -10.15 -5.42 8.83
CA GLY A 215 -10.87 -4.32 8.20
C GLY A 215 -12.37 -4.59 8.10
N GLY A 216 -13.16 -3.63 8.52
CA GLY A 216 -14.61 -3.59 8.34
C GLY A 216 -15.05 -2.27 7.68
N PHE A 217 -16.35 -2.05 7.63
CA PHE A 217 -16.93 -0.79 7.21
C PHE A 217 -18.25 -0.52 7.95
N ASP A 218 -18.60 0.74 8.12
CA ASP A 218 -19.89 1.14 8.68
C ASP A 218 -21.00 1.23 7.62
N TRP A 219 -22.22 1.59 8.02
CA TRP A 219 -23.36 1.76 7.09
C TRP A 219 -23.26 3.00 6.19
N GLN A 220 -22.19 3.78 6.28
CA GLN A 220 -21.82 4.79 5.27
C GLN A 220 -20.77 4.25 4.29
N LEU A 221 -20.42 2.97 4.40
CA LEU A 221 -19.35 2.30 3.67
C LEU A 221 -17.98 2.96 3.88
N THR A 222 -17.77 3.57 5.04
CA THR A 222 -16.46 4.07 5.45
C THR A 222 -15.66 2.93 6.05
N PHE A 223 -14.46 2.67 5.51
CA PHE A 223 -13.55 1.65 6.04
C PHE A 223 -13.11 1.96 7.48
N ARG A 224 -13.02 0.91 8.30
CA ARG A 224 -12.56 1.00 9.69
C ARG A 224 -11.68 -0.20 10.05
N TRP A 225 -10.69 0.05 10.90
CA TRP A 225 -9.94 -1.03 11.54
C TRP A 225 -10.69 -1.47 12.80
N GLU A 226 -10.87 -2.78 12.93
CA GLU A 226 -11.45 -3.45 14.08
C GLU A 226 -10.38 -4.34 14.73
N HIS A 227 -10.48 -4.52 16.05
CA HIS A 227 -9.54 -5.33 16.81
C HIS A 227 -10.15 -6.71 17.10
N SER A 228 -9.37 -7.78 16.90
CA SER A 228 -9.80 -9.11 17.31
C SER A 228 -9.97 -9.17 18.83
N LEU A 229 -11.10 -9.73 19.27
CA LEU A 229 -11.26 -10.08 20.67
C LEU A 229 -10.36 -11.30 20.95
N ARG A 230 -9.37 -11.16 21.84
CA ARG A 230 -8.43 -12.23 22.25
C ARG A 230 -9.09 -13.59 22.56
N SER A 231 -10.37 -13.58 22.96
CA SER A 231 -11.19 -14.77 23.21
C SER A 231 -11.58 -15.56 21.95
N GLN A 232 -11.81 -14.90 20.80
CA GLN A 232 -12.09 -15.57 19.52
C GLN A 232 -10.82 -16.24 18.97
N ASP A 233 -9.69 -15.55 19.02
CA ASP A 233 -8.40 -16.06 18.58
C ASP A 233 -7.98 -17.37 19.26
N LYS A 234 -8.10 -17.41 20.60
CA LYS A 234 -7.80 -18.62 21.38
C LYS A 234 -8.75 -19.78 21.06
N ARG A 235 -10.01 -19.49 20.74
CA ARG A 235 -11.00 -20.52 20.37
C ARG A 235 -10.75 -21.09 18.98
N LEU A 236 -10.22 -20.28 18.06
CA LEU A 236 -9.94 -20.68 16.68
C LEU A 236 -8.53 -21.27 16.49
N GLY A 237 -7.69 -21.26 17.53
CA GLY A 237 -6.32 -21.81 17.46
C GLY A 237 -5.38 -21.01 16.53
N VAL A 238 -5.71 -19.74 16.26
CA VAL A 238 -5.01 -18.89 15.28
C VAL A 238 -3.74 -18.31 15.90
N GLY A 239 -2.59 -18.77 15.40
CA GLY A 239 -1.26 -18.30 15.81
C GLY A 239 -0.96 -16.87 15.32
N HIS A 240 0.10 -16.26 15.86
CA HIS A 240 0.50 -14.89 15.48
C HIS A 240 0.97 -14.75 14.02
N ALA A 241 1.37 -15.86 13.39
CA ALA A 241 1.75 -15.91 11.97
C ALA A 241 0.58 -16.25 11.03
N SER A 242 -0.57 -16.67 11.57
CA SER A 242 -1.67 -17.18 10.78
C SER A 242 -2.43 -16.03 10.07
N PRO A 243 -2.77 -16.17 8.78
CA PRO A 243 -3.59 -15.20 8.06
C PRO A 243 -4.96 -14.96 8.71
N ILE A 244 -5.44 -13.73 8.64
CA ILE A 244 -6.71 -13.28 9.23
C ILE A 244 -7.69 -12.97 8.10
N LYS A 245 -8.86 -13.63 8.10
CA LYS A 245 -9.96 -13.28 7.19
C LYS A 245 -10.48 -11.89 7.52
N THR A 246 -10.54 -11.01 6.52
CA THR A 246 -10.98 -9.63 6.70
C THR A 246 -12.20 -9.34 5.81
N PRO A 247 -13.33 -8.86 6.37
CA PRO A 247 -14.50 -8.44 5.59
C PRO A 247 -14.20 -7.36 4.56
N ALA A 248 -13.30 -6.42 4.89
CA ALA A 248 -12.83 -5.41 3.96
C ALA A 248 -11.31 -5.19 4.04
N MET A 249 -10.73 -4.76 2.93
CA MET A 249 -9.35 -4.26 2.90
C MET A 249 -9.31 -2.74 2.87
N ALA A 250 -8.22 -2.15 3.37
CA ALA A 250 -7.95 -0.72 3.21
C ALA A 250 -7.80 -0.33 1.72
N GLY A 251 -7.32 -1.26 0.89
CA GLY A 251 -7.26 -1.14 -0.58
C GLY A 251 -6.03 -0.44 -1.14
N GLY A 252 -5.20 0.19 -0.29
CA GLY A 252 -3.92 0.79 -0.69
C GLY A 252 -2.89 -0.25 -1.15
N LEU A 253 -2.78 -1.34 -0.38
CA LEU A 253 -1.70 -2.32 -0.49
C LEU A 253 -2.28 -3.74 -0.49
N PHE A 254 -2.10 -4.48 -1.58
CA PHE A 254 -2.52 -5.89 -1.68
C PHE A 254 -1.89 -6.58 -2.87
N THR A 255 -1.82 -7.91 -2.80
CA THR A 255 -1.42 -8.80 -3.89
C THR A 255 -2.58 -9.71 -4.28
N VAL A 256 -2.74 -9.97 -5.57
CA VAL A 256 -3.79 -10.82 -6.12
C VAL A 256 -3.30 -11.57 -7.35
N ASP A 257 -3.81 -12.78 -7.59
CA ASP A 257 -3.61 -13.46 -8.88
C ASP A 257 -4.20 -12.61 -10.02
N LYS A 258 -3.41 -12.40 -11.08
CA LYS A 258 -3.81 -11.50 -12.17
C LYS A 258 -5.08 -11.99 -12.88
N GLU A 259 -5.19 -13.28 -13.13
CA GLU A 259 -6.34 -13.86 -13.82
C GLU A 259 -7.59 -13.74 -12.94
N TYR A 260 -7.46 -14.05 -11.64
CA TYR A 260 -8.56 -13.87 -10.68
C TYR A 260 -9.01 -12.40 -10.58
N PHE A 261 -8.08 -11.43 -10.54
CA PHE A 261 -8.41 -10.00 -10.50
C PHE A 261 -9.32 -9.60 -11.67
N TYR A 262 -9.04 -10.09 -12.89
CA TYR A 262 -9.89 -9.84 -14.05
C TYR A 262 -11.16 -10.69 -14.05
N GLN A 263 -11.11 -11.92 -13.55
CA GLN A 263 -12.27 -12.82 -13.44
C GLN A 263 -13.38 -12.20 -12.59
N ILE A 264 -13.02 -11.55 -11.47
CA ILE A 264 -13.99 -10.84 -10.64
C ILE A 264 -14.35 -9.45 -11.18
N GLY A 265 -13.84 -9.04 -12.34
CA GLY A 265 -14.18 -7.75 -12.96
C GLY A 265 -13.27 -6.57 -12.59
N SER A 266 -12.09 -6.82 -12.02
CA SER A 266 -11.06 -5.81 -11.69
C SER A 266 -11.52 -4.70 -10.72
N TYR A 267 -11.68 -3.46 -11.17
CA TYR A 267 -12.40 -2.40 -10.46
C TYR A 267 -13.56 -1.89 -11.33
N ASP A 268 -14.61 -1.37 -10.69
CA ASP A 268 -15.68 -0.68 -11.40
C ASP A 268 -15.15 0.58 -12.11
N LYS A 269 -15.06 0.49 -13.44
CA LYS A 269 -14.61 1.59 -14.32
C LYS A 269 -15.50 2.83 -14.25
N GLY A 270 -16.69 2.71 -13.69
CA GLY A 270 -17.60 3.83 -13.45
C GLY A 270 -17.22 4.67 -12.23
N MET A 271 -16.38 4.18 -11.32
CA MET A 271 -15.88 4.96 -10.19
C MET A 271 -14.88 6.04 -10.63
N GLN A 272 -14.84 7.14 -9.89
CA GLN A 272 -14.02 8.32 -10.20
C GLN A 272 -12.98 8.58 -9.12
N VAL A 273 -11.80 9.03 -9.55
CA VAL A 273 -10.68 9.47 -8.69
C VAL A 273 -10.24 8.40 -7.68
N TRP A 274 -10.87 8.35 -6.51
CA TRP A 274 -10.56 7.48 -5.39
C TRP A 274 -11.74 7.46 -4.41
N GLY A 275 -11.84 6.41 -3.61
CA GLY A 275 -12.78 6.27 -2.51
C GLY A 275 -13.90 5.29 -2.85
N GLY A 276 -14.17 4.38 -1.91
CA GLY A 276 -15.20 3.35 -2.01
C GLY A 276 -14.80 2.11 -2.80
N GLU A 277 -13.73 2.17 -3.61
CA GLU A 277 -13.29 1.05 -4.44
C GLU A 277 -12.81 -0.13 -3.61
N ASN A 278 -12.20 0.15 -2.46
CA ASN A 278 -11.67 -0.84 -1.53
C ASN A 278 -12.80 -1.64 -0.86
N VAL A 279 -13.90 -0.98 -0.48
CA VAL A 279 -15.09 -1.65 0.06
C VAL A 279 -15.84 -2.41 -1.03
N GLU A 280 -15.97 -1.83 -2.22
CA GLU A 280 -16.64 -2.48 -3.36
C GLU A 280 -15.98 -3.79 -3.75
N ILE A 281 -14.67 -3.79 -4.01
CA ILE A 281 -13.95 -5.00 -4.36
C ILE A 281 -13.96 -6.01 -3.22
N SER A 282 -14.06 -5.53 -1.96
CA SER A 282 -14.13 -6.42 -0.81
C SER A 282 -15.44 -7.21 -0.78
N ILE A 283 -16.57 -6.52 -0.90
CA ILE A 283 -17.90 -7.15 -0.96
C ILE A 283 -17.97 -8.08 -2.17
N ARG A 284 -17.47 -7.63 -3.33
CA ARG A 284 -17.43 -8.44 -4.56
C ARG A 284 -16.61 -9.70 -4.40
N ALA A 285 -15.39 -9.63 -3.87
CA ALA A 285 -14.54 -10.80 -3.68
C ALA A 285 -15.21 -11.86 -2.80
N TRP A 286 -15.78 -11.46 -1.66
CA TRP A 286 -16.51 -12.36 -0.77
C TRP A 286 -17.78 -12.93 -1.41
N SER A 287 -18.59 -12.08 -2.04
CA SER A 287 -19.87 -12.48 -2.66
C SER A 287 -19.67 -13.40 -3.86
N CYS A 288 -18.53 -13.28 -4.55
CA CYS A 288 -18.18 -14.11 -5.70
C CYS A 288 -17.30 -15.33 -5.35
N GLY A 289 -17.26 -15.72 -4.07
CA GLY A 289 -16.62 -16.96 -3.61
C GLY A 289 -15.09 -16.93 -3.54
N GLY A 290 -14.49 -15.74 -3.43
CA GLY A 290 -13.11 -15.55 -3.03
C GLY A 290 -12.95 -15.27 -1.54
N GLN A 291 -11.76 -14.80 -1.17
CA GLN A 291 -11.47 -14.38 0.19
C GLN A 291 -10.46 -13.24 0.22
N ILE A 292 -10.44 -12.51 1.32
CA ILE A 292 -9.47 -11.45 1.60
C ILE A 292 -8.80 -11.77 2.92
N LEU A 293 -7.46 -11.78 2.90
CA LEU A 293 -6.65 -12.12 4.05
C LEU A 293 -5.71 -10.98 4.39
N ILE A 294 -5.59 -10.64 5.68
CA ILE A 294 -4.43 -9.92 6.20
C ILE A 294 -3.40 -10.98 6.60
N VAL A 295 -2.17 -10.85 6.12
CA VAL A 295 -1.09 -11.82 6.32
C VAL A 295 -0.08 -11.24 7.31
N PRO A 296 -0.08 -11.63 8.60
CA PRO A 296 0.69 -10.94 9.64
C PRO A 296 2.20 -10.95 9.46
N CYS A 297 2.73 -11.96 8.77
CA CYS A 297 4.16 -12.06 8.47
C CYS A 297 4.60 -11.16 7.32
N SER A 298 3.66 -10.52 6.61
CA SER A 298 3.94 -9.49 5.62
C SER A 298 3.63 -8.10 6.21
N ARG A 299 4.61 -7.20 6.20
CA ARG A 299 4.47 -5.85 6.75
C ARG A 299 4.96 -4.81 5.76
N VAL A 300 4.21 -3.71 5.64
CA VAL A 300 4.58 -2.58 4.80
C VAL A 300 4.24 -1.30 5.54
N GLY A 301 5.23 -0.41 5.71
CA GLY A 301 4.98 0.92 6.26
C GLY A 301 4.35 1.83 5.21
N HIS A 302 3.39 2.64 5.62
CA HIS A 302 2.69 3.62 4.79
C HIS A 302 2.70 4.99 5.47
N VAL A 303 2.97 6.06 4.72
CA VAL A 303 2.84 7.43 5.24
C VAL A 303 1.36 7.82 5.33
N PHE A 304 0.77 7.67 6.51
CA PHE A 304 -0.61 8.07 6.76
C PHE A 304 -0.71 9.59 6.86
N ARG A 305 -1.49 10.18 5.96
CA ARG A 305 -1.71 11.62 5.90
C ARG A 305 -3.02 12.00 6.58
N SER A 306 -3.01 13.07 7.36
CA SER A 306 -4.22 13.63 7.96
C SER A 306 -5.17 14.25 6.92
N LYS A 307 -4.64 14.67 5.77
CA LYS A 307 -5.40 15.28 4.66
C LYS A 307 -4.87 14.81 3.31
N SER A 308 -5.74 14.78 2.31
CA SER A 308 -5.33 14.53 0.92
C SER A 308 -4.76 15.82 0.30
N PRO A 309 -3.53 15.81 -0.26
CA PRO A 309 -2.97 16.98 -0.96
C PRO A 309 -3.55 17.17 -2.37
N TYR A 310 -4.45 16.30 -2.81
CA TYR A 310 -4.88 16.24 -4.20
C TYR A 310 -6.15 17.03 -4.48
N SER A 311 -6.30 17.50 -5.71
CA SER A 311 -7.53 18.14 -6.17
C SER A 311 -8.63 17.13 -6.50
N TRP A 312 -9.88 17.52 -6.28
CA TRP A 312 -11.06 16.66 -6.49
C TRP A 312 -12.05 17.37 -7.40
N PRO A 313 -12.18 16.97 -8.68
CA PRO A 313 -13.18 17.53 -9.58
C PRO A 313 -14.59 17.34 -8.98
N GLY A 314 -15.30 18.44 -8.73
CA GLY A 314 -16.64 18.42 -8.11
C GLY A 314 -16.67 18.23 -6.58
N GLY A 315 -15.50 18.16 -5.93
CA GLY A 315 -15.37 18.04 -4.48
C GLY A 315 -15.38 16.61 -3.95
N VAL A 316 -14.74 16.41 -2.79
CA VAL A 316 -14.52 15.09 -2.16
C VAL A 316 -15.84 14.35 -1.93
N SER A 317 -16.84 15.02 -1.33
CA SER A 317 -18.12 14.41 -0.98
C SER A 317 -18.89 13.93 -2.21
N HIS A 318 -18.92 14.71 -3.29
CA HIS A 318 -19.61 14.32 -4.52
C HIS A 318 -18.99 13.04 -5.13
N VAL A 319 -17.66 13.00 -5.23
CA VAL A 319 -16.95 11.85 -5.82
C VAL A 319 -17.13 10.59 -4.98
N ILE A 320 -16.89 10.69 -3.67
CA ILE A 320 -17.02 9.54 -2.77
C ILE A 320 -18.47 9.05 -2.75
N ASN A 321 -19.46 9.94 -2.57
CA ASN A 321 -20.88 9.53 -2.55
C ASN A 321 -21.30 8.86 -3.84
N ARG A 322 -20.86 9.38 -5.00
CA ARG A 322 -21.14 8.77 -6.30
C ARG A 322 -20.56 7.35 -6.39
N ASN A 323 -19.29 7.16 -5.99
CA ASN A 323 -18.66 5.83 -6.02
C ASN A 323 -19.38 4.88 -5.06
N THR A 324 -19.63 5.32 -3.83
CA THR A 324 -20.29 4.54 -2.79
C THR A 324 -21.70 4.11 -3.19
N LEU A 325 -22.50 5.01 -3.80
CA LEU A 325 -23.83 4.66 -4.30
C LEU A 325 -23.78 3.56 -5.37
N ARG A 326 -22.75 3.52 -6.22
CA ARG A 326 -22.59 2.43 -7.20
C ARG A 326 -22.41 1.09 -6.49
N THR A 327 -21.59 1.05 -5.44
CA THR A 327 -21.44 -0.13 -4.59
C THR A 327 -22.77 -0.53 -3.95
N VAL A 328 -23.49 0.43 -3.36
CA VAL A 328 -24.77 0.20 -2.67
C VAL A 328 -25.80 -0.44 -3.59
N PHE A 329 -25.98 0.09 -4.80
CA PHE A 329 -27.01 -0.39 -5.72
C PHE A 329 -26.67 -1.72 -6.40
N VAL A 330 -25.40 -2.11 -6.44
CA VAL A 330 -24.98 -3.39 -7.05
C VAL A 330 -24.88 -4.51 -6.01
N TRP A 331 -24.40 -4.21 -4.80
CA TRP A 331 -23.93 -5.24 -3.88
C TRP A 331 -24.69 -5.35 -2.56
N LEU A 332 -25.50 -4.37 -2.18
CA LEU A 332 -26.12 -4.35 -0.84
C LEU A 332 -27.57 -4.83 -0.80
N ASP A 333 -28.20 -5.19 -1.92
CA ASP A 333 -29.57 -5.73 -1.97
C ASP A 333 -30.56 -5.02 -1.01
N GLU A 334 -31.14 -5.71 -0.03
CA GLU A 334 -32.02 -5.14 1.00
C GLU A 334 -31.31 -4.23 2.01
N TYR A 335 -30.00 -4.39 2.21
CA TYR A 335 -29.18 -3.59 3.13
C TYR A 335 -28.93 -2.17 2.61
N LYS A 336 -29.20 -1.88 1.32
CA LYS A 336 -29.14 -0.51 0.78
C LYS A 336 -29.96 0.49 1.58
N ASP A 337 -31.07 0.04 2.20
CA ASP A 337 -31.93 0.90 3.01
C ASP A 337 -31.22 1.42 4.26
N LEU A 338 -30.23 0.69 4.80
CA LEU A 338 -29.42 1.14 5.93
C LEU A 338 -28.49 2.28 5.51
N TYR A 339 -27.90 2.21 4.32
CA TYR A 339 -27.12 3.30 3.74
C TYR A 339 -27.99 4.53 3.45
N LEU A 340 -29.15 4.34 2.84
CA LEU A 340 -30.05 5.45 2.51
C LEU A 340 -30.58 6.15 3.76
N LYS A 341 -30.79 5.42 4.87
CA LYS A 341 -31.18 6.02 6.16
C LYS A 341 -30.06 6.83 6.79
N SER A 342 -28.80 6.38 6.70
CA SER A 342 -27.64 7.08 7.29
C SER A 342 -27.30 8.41 6.60
N HIS A 343 -27.90 8.69 5.44
CA HIS A 343 -27.70 9.91 4.64
C HIS A 343 -28.92 10.85 4.62
N ARG A 344 -29.98 10.56 5.39
CA ARG A 344 -31.19 11.39 5.49
C ARG A 344 -31.19 12.36 6.69
N SER A 345 -30.10 12.40 7.46
CA SER A 345 -29.93 13.26 8.65
C SER A 345 -29.25 14.57 8.34
#